data_AF-A0A3D1YZI0-F1
#
_entry.id   AF-A0A3D1YZI0-F1
#
_cell.length_a   1.000
_cell.length_b   1.000
_cell.length_c   1.000
_cell.angle_alpha   90.00
_cell.angle_beta   90.00
_cell.angle_gamma   90.00
#
_symmetry.space_group_name_H-M   'P 1'
#
loop_
_entity.id
_entity.type
_entity.pdbx_description
1 polymer ?
#
loop_
_entity_poly.entity_id
_entity_poly.type
_entity_poly.pdbx_seq_one_letter_code
_entity_poly.pdbx_strand_id
1 'polypeptide(L)'
;MAKSVVSIAQCSNYETDTITRSLHDVLAPLGGIEAFVKPGDTVLLKVNLLRSAAPDKAVTTHPALVEATINAVRAAGGVPIVGDSPGGPNSASMVKKIVETTELGAVCARTGTELVIFDTDTVRIKSTNGKLYTSFNVGRIVRDADVVIGMPKLKTHGFQRLTGAVKVFFGVIPGLEKAQFHLKVPGRM
;
A
#
# COMPACT_ATOMS: atom_id res chain seq x y z
N MET A 1 11.67 13.42 21.28
CA MET A 1 11.33 12.42 20.25
C MET A 1 12.58 12.10 19.46
N ALA A 2 12.85 10.83 19.14
CA ALA A 2 13.94 10.49 18.23
C ALA A 2 13.69 11.14 16.85
N LYS A 3 14.75 11.62 16.18
CA LYS A 3 14.62 12.16 14.82
C LYS A 3 14.31 11.00 13.87
N SER A 4 13.33 11.19 12.99
CA SER A 4 13.07 10.23 11.91
C SER A 4 14.25 10.19 10.96
N VAL A 5 14.72 8.99 10.63
CA VAL A 5 15.70 8.78 9.56
C VAL A 5 14.94 8.71 8.24
N VAL A 6 15.38 9.46 7.24
CA VAL A 6 14.75 9.55 5.92
C VAL A 6 15.81 9.28 4.86
N SER A 7 15.48 8.39 3.92
CA SER A 7 16.32 8.08 2.75
C SER A 7 15.55 8.41 1.48
N ILE A 8 16.25 8.97 0.49
CA ILE A 8 15.71 9.37 -0.81
C ILE A 8 16.71 8.95 -1.87
N ALA A 9 16.24 8.20 -2.88
CA ALA A 9 17.02 7.85 -4.06
C ALA A 9 16.24 8.22 -5.33
N GLN A 10 16.96 8.56 -6.40
CA GLN A 10 16.35 8.82 -7.69
C GLN A 10 16.04 7.50 -8.42
N CYS A 11 14.87 7.42 -9.03
CA CYS A 11 14.46 6.34 -9.93
C CYS A 11 13.97 6.99 -11.23
N SER A 12 14.76 6.88 -12.31
CA SER A 12 14.53 7.62 -13.55
C SER A 12 13.40 7.05 -14.41
N ASN A 13 13.15 5.75 -14.32
CA ASN A 13 12.10 5.04 -15.05
C ASN A 13 11.62 3.81 -14.26
N TYR A 14 10.70 3.05 -14.84
CA TYR A 14 10.14 1.83 -14.25
C TYR A 14 10.72 0.53 -14.85
N GLU A 15 11.88 0.58 -15.49
CA GLU A 15 12.57 -0.62 -15.95
C GLU A 15 13.10 -1.43 -14.76
N THR A 16 13.11 -2.76 -14.90
CA THR A 16 13.42 -3.69 -13.81
C THR A 16 14.75 -3.38 -13.12
N ASP A 17 15.83 -3.20 -13.89
CA ASP A 17 17.17 -2.93 -13.34
C ASP A 17 17.23 -1.57 -12.62
N THR A 18 16.57 -0.56 -13.18
CA THR A 18 16.51 0.78 -12.60
C THR A 18 15.76 0.76 -11.27
N ILE A 19 14.58 0.17 -11.21
CA ILE A 19 13.81 0.08 -9.96
C ILE A 19 14.57 -0.74 -8.92
N THR A 20 15.15 -1.88 -9.33
CA THR A 20 15.84 -2.79 -8.39
C THR A 20 17.01 -2.08 -7.73
N ARG A 21 17.83 -1.37 -8.54
CA ARG A 21 18.93 -0.53 -8.03
C ARG A 21 18.41 0.60 -7.15
N SER A 22 17.42 1.37 -7.59
CA SER A 22 16.88 2.48 -6.80
C SER A 22 16.24 2.01 -5.48
N LEU A 23 15.63 0.83 -5.45
CA LEU A 23 15.06 0.22 -4.25
C LEU A 23 16.17 -0.22 -3.28
N HIS A 24 17.24 -0.82 -3.80
CA HIS A 24 18.43 -1.11 -3.00
C HIS A 24 19.02 0.18 -2.42
N ASP A 25 19.25 1.20 -3.25
CA ASP A 25 19.91 2.45 -2.84
C ASP A 25 19.09 3.24 -1.82
N VAL A 26 17.75 3.22 -1.92
CA VAL A 26 16.89 3.89 -0.93
C VAL A 26 16.85 3.15 0.41
N LEU A 27 17.02 1.82 0.42
CA LEU A 27 17.00 1.01 1.64
C LEU A 27 18.38 0.83 2.30
N ALA A 28 19.47 0.89 1.54
CA ALA A 28 20.83 0.64 2.06
C ALA A 28 21.21 1.54 3.25
N PRO A 29 20.94 2.86 3.27
CA PRO A 29 21.21 3.72 4.43
C PRO A 29 20.38 3.37 5.68
N LEU A 30 19.30 2.60 5.50
CA LEU A 30 18.39 2.17 6.56
C LEU A 30 18.71 0.74 7.05
N GLY A 31 19.78 0.12 6.54
CA GLY A 31 20.18 -1.25 6.87
C GLY A 31 19.64 -2.32 5.92
N GLY A 32 19.13 -1.92 4.75
CA GLY A 32 18.56 -2.86 3.77
C GLY A 32 17.13 -3.28 4.10
N ILE A 33 16.59 -4.22 3.33
CA ILE A 33 15.24 -4.75 3.58
C ILE A 33 15.23 -5.66 4.82
N GLU A 34 16.36 -6.30 5.12
CA GLU A 34 16.61 -7.21 6.24
C GLU A 34 16.56 -6.50 7.60
N ALA A 35 16.73 -5.18 7.63
CA ALA A 35 16.49 -4.38 8.83
C ALA A 35 15.01 -4.34 9.24
N PHE A 36 14.10 -4.64 8.31
CA PHE A 36 12.66 -4.55 8.51
C PHE A 36 11.94 -5.90 8.37
N VAL A 37 12.47 -6.81 7.56
CA VAL A 37 11.87 -8.11 7.23
C VAL A 37 12.79 -9.23 7.71
N LYS A 38 12.25 -10.14 8.50
CA LYS A 38 12.93 -11.34 8.98
C LYS A 38 12.40 -12.59 8.25
N PRO A 39 13.19 -13.68 8.21
CA PRO A 39 12.72 -14.94 7.67
C PRO A 39 11.43 -15.41 8.36
N GLY A 40 10.41 -15.71 7.57
CA GLY A 40 9.09 -16.14 8.04
C GLY A 40 8.09 -15.02 8.32
N ASP A 41 8.52 -13.74 8.34
CA ASP A 41 7.59 -12.62 8.54
C ASP A 41 6.56 -12.58 7.41
N THR A 42 5.29 -12.43 7.77
CA THR A 42 4.24 -12.09 6.80
C THR A 42 4.29 -10.58 6.53
N VAL A 43 4.58 -10.20 5.29
CA VAL A 43 4.81 -8.80 4.89
C VAL A 43 3.69 -8.30 3.98
N LEU A 44 2.85 -7.41 4.50
CA LEU A 44 1.82 -6.73 3.72
C LEU A 44 2.41 -5.55 2.94
N LEU A 45 2.41 -5.66 1.62
CA LEU A 45 2.65 -4.57 0.68
C LEU A 45 1.34 -3.80 0.45
N LYS A 46 1.17 -2.73 1.23
CA LYS A 46 -0.02 -1.89 1.17
C LYS A 46 0.07 -0.92 -0.01
N VAL A 47 -0.51 -1.30 -1.13
CA VAL A 47 -0.50 -0.51 -2.38
C VAL A 47 -1.59 0.57 -2.39
N ASN A 48 -1.62 1.37 -3.46
CA ASN A 48 -2.66 2.34 -3.75
C ASN A 48 -3.36 1.99 -5.07
N LEU A 49 -4.49 1.27 -5.00
CA LEU A 49 -5.33 0.89 -6.13
C LEU A 49 -6.32 1.99 -6.50
N LEU A 50 -7.00 2.59 -5.52
CA LEU A 50 -8.00 3.67 -5.71
C LEU A 50 -9.11 3.39 -6.74
N ARG A 51 -8.81 3.41 -8.05
CA ARG A 51 -9.72 3.18 -9.18
C ARG A 51 -8.95 2.57 -10.37
N SER A 52 -9.68 2.09 -11.37
CA SER A 52 -9.09 1.59 -12.62
C SER A 52 -8.36 2.71 -13.34
N ALA A 53 -7.07 2.50 -13.54
CA ALA A 53 -6.16 3.40 -14.24
C ALA A 53 -4.92 2.62 -14.68
N ALA A 54 -4.50 2.81 -15.93
CA ALA A 54 -3.29 2.19 -16.45
C ALA A 54 -2.03 2.78 -15.77
N PRO A 55 -0.91 2.03 -15.71
CA PRO A 55 0.31 2.47 -15.02
C PRO A 55 0.85 3.84 -15.47
N ASP A 56 0.75 4.14 -16.77
CA ASP A 56 1.17 5.41 -17.39
C ASP A 56 0.43 6.64 -16.84
N LYS A 57 -0.79 6.45 -16.30
CA LYS A 57 -1.57 7.53 -15.69
C LYS A 57 -1.08 7.95 -14.32
N ALA A 58 -0.13 7.22 -13.74
CA ALA A 58 0.45 7.52 -12.43
C ALA A 58 -0.60 7.69 -11.30
N VAL A 59 -1.75 7.03 -11.42
CA VAL A 59 -2.81 7.08 -10.41
C VAL A 59 -2.53 6.05 -9.31
N THR A 60 -2.06 4.86 -9.65
CA THR A 60 -1.88 3.76 -8.70
C THR A 60 -0.40 3.51 -8.40
N THR A 61 -0.13 2.68 -7.38
CA THR A 61 1.22 2.13 -7.19
C THR A 61 1.64 1.39 -8.45
N HIS A 62 2.83 1.69 -8.95
CA HIS A 62 3.29 1.12 -10.22
C HIS A 62 3.59 -0.38 -10.07
N PRO A 63 3.12 -1.25 -10.98
CA PRO A 63 3.28 -2.70 -10.89
C PRO A 63 4.74 -3.14 -10.76
N ALA A 64 5.65 -2.54 -11.53
CA ALA A 64 7.07 -2.86 -11.47
C ALA A 64 7.73 -2.58 -10.10
N LEU A 65 7.27 -1.56 -9.37
CA LEU A 65 7.75 -1.30 -8.00
C LEU A 65 7.23 -2.35 -7.02
N VAL A 66 5.97 -2.79 -7.19
CA VAL A 66 5.38 -3.87 -6.40
C VAL A 66 6.16 -5.16 -6.60
N GLU A 67 6.44 -5.53 -7.85
CA GLU A 67 7.24 -6.72 -8.17
C GLU A 67 8.65 -6.67 -7.57
N ALA A 68 9.38 -5.56 -7.73
CA ALA A 68 10.71 -5.40 -7.15
C ALA A 68 10.68 -5.55 -5.61
N THR A 69 9.63 -5.04 -4.97
CA THR A 69 9.48 -5.12 -3.51
C THR A 69 9.09 -6.53 -3.06
N ILE A 70 8.22 -7.24 -3.82
CA ILE A 70 7.93 -8.68 -3.60
C ILE A 70 9.22 -9.49 -3.61
N ASN A 71 10.09 -9.25 -4.60
CA ASN A 71 11.35 -9.97 -4.75
C ASN A 71 12.32 -9.64 -3.61
N ALA A 72 12.42 -8.37 -3.20
CA ALA A 72 13.24 -7.96 -2.06
C ALA A 72 12.78 -8.60 -0.74
N VAL A 73 11.48 -8.62 -0.48
CA VAL A 73 10.90 -9.29 0.71
C VAL A 73 11.24 -10.79 0.72
N ARG A 74 11.09 -11.47 -0.42
CA ARG A 74 11.43 -12.90 -0.53
C ARG A 74 12.91 -13.17 -0.36
N ALA A 75 13.77 -12.31 -0.89
CA ALA A 75 15.21 -12.42 -0.71
C ALA A 75 15.60 -12.35 0.78
N ALA A 76 14.88 -11.55 1.58
CA ALA A 76 15.02 -11.50 3.04
C ALA A 76 14.37 -12.69 3.79
N GLY A 77 13.73 -13.63 3.08
CA GLY A 77 13.04 -14.78 3.65
C GLY A 77 11.60 -14.49 4.13
N GLY A 78 11.06 -13.30 3.87
CA GLY A 78 9.69 -12.95 4.21
C GLY A 78 8.65 -13.50 3.22
N VAL A 79 7.39 -13.51 3.63
CA VAL A 79 6.23 -13.94 2.85
C VAL A 79 5.41 -12.72 2.41
N PRO A 80 5.56 -12.23 1.16
CA PRO A 80 4.85 -11.04 0.71
C PRO A 80 3.38 -11.32 0.44
N ILE A 81 2.53 -10.37 0.79
CA ILE A 81 1.12 -10.28 0.41
C ILE A 81 0.86 -8.88 -0.10
N VAL A 82 0.18 -8.73 -1.24
CA VAL A 82 -0.24 -7.41 -1.75
C VAL A 82 -1.66 -7.14 -1.30
N GLY A 83 -1.97 -5.91 -0.87
CA GLY A 83 -3.35 -5.60 -0.54
C GLY A 83 -3.72 -4.12 -0.53
N ASP A 84 -5.01 -3.85 -0.72
CA ASP A 84 -5.62 -2.52 -0.59
C ASP A 84 -7.16 -2.62 -0.44
N SER A 85 -7.78 -1.51 -0.07
CA SER A 85 -9.20 -1.24 -0.26
C SER A 85 -9.38 -0.08 -1.25
N PRO A 86 -9.82 -0.34 -2.50
CA PRO A 86 -10.06 0.72 -3.47
C PRO A 86 -11.17 1.71 -3.04
N GLY A 87 -11.28 2.82 -3.75
CA GLY A 87 -12.10 3.99 -3.38
C GLY A 87 -13.59 3.90 -3.71
N GLY A 88 -14.13 2.70 -3.94
CA GLY A 88 -15.52 2.50 -4.38
C GLY A 88 -16.30 1.49 -3.53
N PRO A 89 -17.52 1.12 -3.98
CA PRO A 89 -18.28 0.02 -3.39
C PRO A 89 -17.65 -1.36 -3.64
N ASN A 90 -16.56 -1.42 -4.42
CA ASN A 90 -15.67 -2.57 -4.60
C ASN A 90 -16.41 -3.90 -4.89
N SER A 91 -17.40 -3.86 -5.78
CA SER A 91 -17.99 -5.09 -6.33
C SER A 91 -16.92 -5.96 -7.00
N ALA A 92 -17.15 -7.28 -7.05
CA ALA A 92 -16.20 -8.21 -7.66
C ALA A 92 -15.79 -7.82 -9.10
N SER A 93 -16.74 -7.35 -9.91
CA SER A 93 -16.47 -6.87 -11.28
C SER A 93 -15.62 -5.60 -11.32
N MET A 94 -15.86 -4.66 -10.39
CA MET A 94 -15.07 -3.43 -10.28
C MET A 94 -13.64 -3.73 -9.84
N VAL A 95 -13.48 -4.56 -8.80
CA VAL A 95 -12.18 -5.01 -8.32
C VAL A 95 -11.41 -5.71 -9.43
N LYS A 96 -12.04 -6.67 -10.12
CA LYS A 96 -11.43 -7.38 -11.25
C LYS A 96 -10.89 -6.39 -12.30
N LYS A 97 -11.73 -5.44 -12.73
CA LYS A 97 -11.32 -4.39 -13.68
C LYS A 97 -10.15 -3.56 -13.17
N ILE A 98 -10.14 -3.17 -11.89
CA ILE A 98 -9.04 -2.41 -11.28
C ILE A 98 -7.75 -3.23 -11.37
N VAL A 99 -7.78 -4.47 -10.88
CA VAL A 99 -6.62 -5.37 -10.82
C VAL A 99 -6.03 -5.69 -12.20
N GLU A 100 -6.89 -5.83 -13.21
CA GLU A 100 -6.48 -6.00 -14.61
C GLU A 100 -5.86 -4.73 -15.18
N THR A 101 -6.52 -3.57 -15.01
CA THR A 101 -6.05 -2.31 -15.61
C THR A 101 -4.74 -1.81 -14.97
N THR A 102 -4.53 -2.06 -13.67
CA THR A 102 -3.30 -1.68 -12.97
C THR A 102 -2.17 -2.67 -13.14
N GLU A 103 -2.43 -3.79 -13.84
CA GLU A 103 -1.52 -4.90 -14.07
C GLU A 103 -1.05 -5.63 -12.78
N LEU A 104 -1.60 -5.29 -11.61
CA LEU A 104 -1.23 -5.95 -10.36
C LEU A 104 -1.66 -7.41 -10.33
N GLY A 105 -2.76 -7.78 -10.99
CA GLY A 105 -3.17 -9.17 -11.11
C GLY A 105 -2.11 -10.01 -11.82
N ALA A 106 -1.53 -9.46 -12.90
CA ALA A 106 -0.46 -10.12 -13.64
C ALA A 106 0.84 -10.20 -12.83
N VAL A 107 1.18 -9.18 -12.02
CA VAL A 107 2.32 -9.22 -11.09
C VAL A 107 2.12 -10.35 -10.08
N CYS A 108 0.99 -10.34 -9.37
CA CYS A 108 0.71 -11.30 -8.31
C CYS A 108 0.67 -12.75 -8.86
N ALA A 109 0.10 -12.95 -10.05
CA ALA A 109 0.07 -14.26 -10.69
C ALA A 109 1.47 -14.77 -11.05
N ARG A 110 2.31 -13.96 -11.71
CA ARG A 110 3.65 -14.39 -12.13
C ARG A 110 4.62 -14.58 -10.96
N THR A 111 4.45 -13.79 -9.90
CA THR A 111 5.25 -13.97 -8.68
C THR A 111 4.67 -15.06 -7.78
N GLY A 112 3.42 -15.50 -7.96
CA GLY A 112 2.75 -16.38 -7.00
C GLY A 112 2.55 -15.70 -5.64
N THR A 113 2.20 -14.42 -5.66
CA THR A 113 1.92 -13.60 -4.48
C THR A 113 0.42 -13.40 -4.33
N GLU A 114 -0.10 -13.51 -3.12
CA GLU A 114 -1.52 -13.27 -2.86
C GLU A 114 -1.88 -11.78 -3.01
N LEU A 115 -3.03 -11.49 -3.62
CA LEU A 115 -3.63 -10.17 -3.67
C LEU A 115 -4.93 -10.15 -2.86
N VAL A 116 -4.92 -9.42 -1.74
CA VAL A 116 -6.05 -9.32 -0.81
C VAL A 116 -6.77 -7.99 -0.97
N ILE A 117 -8.09 -8.05 -1.13
CA ILE A 117 -8.97 -6.89 -1.02
C ILE A 117 -9.59 -6.88 0.36
N PHE A 118 -9.32 -5.81 1.13
CA PHE A 118 -9.64 -5.77 2.56
C PHE A 118 -11.13 -5.79 2.89
N ASP A 119 -11.99 -5.50 1.91
CA ASP A 119 -13.42 -5.32 2.09
C ASP A 119 -14.16 -6.60 2.48
N THR A 120 -13.56 -7.77 2.24
CA THR A 120 -14.19 -9.08 2.49
C THR A 120 -13.86 -9.67 3.85
N ASP A 121 -12.77 -9.25 4.49
CA ASP A 121 -12.40 -9.72 5.83
C ASP A 121 -11.82 -8.57 6.66
N THR A 122 -12.57 -8.19 7.70
CA THR A 122 -12.29 -7.00 8.49
C THR A 122 -12.23 -7.31 9.97
N VAL A 123 -11.47 -6.49 10.68
CA VAL A 123 -11.38 -6.50 12.14
C VAL A 123 -11.51 -5.09 12.67
N ARG A 124 -12.19 -4.94 13.81
CA ARG A 124 -12.27 -3.68 14.52
C ARG A 124 -11.04 -3.49 15.40
N ILE A 125 -10.27 -2.43 15.14
CA ILE A 125 -9.15 -2.01 15.97
C ILE A 125 -9.54 -0.79 16.81
N LYS A 126 -9.04 -0.72 18.05
CA LYS A 126 -9.23 0.44 18.93
C LYS A 126 -7.97 1.31 18.92
N SER A 127 -8.15 2.63 18.83
CA SER A 127 -7.09 3.61 19.01
C SER A 127 -7.25 4.23 20.40
N THR A 128 -6.31 3.95 21.29
CA THR A 128 -6.30 4.45 22.67
C THR A 128 -6.11 5.97 22.76
N ASN A 129 -5.49 6.58 21.75
CA ASN A 129 -5.21 8.02 21.68
C ASN A 129 -6.10 8.76 20.66
N GLY A 130 -7.12 8.09 20.12
CA GLY A 130 -8.03 8.68 19.14
C GLY A 130 -8.86 9.81 19.75
N LYS A 131 -8.81 11.01 19.16
CA LYS A 131 -9.59 12.17 19.64
C LYS A 131 -11.00 12.22 19.05
N LEU A 132 -11.10 12.10 17.72
CA LEU A 132 -12.37 12.18 17.00
C LEU A 132 -12.97 10.79 16.77
N TYR A 133 -12.13 9.83 16.41
CA TYR A 133 -12.49 8.43 16.24
C TYR A 133 -11.54 7.59 17.08
N THR A 134 -12.11 6.69 17.88
CA THR A 134 -11.38 5.81 18.81
C THR A 134 -11.36 4.36 18.34
N SER A 135 -11.98 4.05 17.21
CA SER A 135 -11.93 2.72 16.59
C SER A 135 -12.18 2.79 15.10
N PHE A 136 -11.63 1.83 14.37
CA PHE A 136 -11.76 1.70 12.92
C PHE A 136 -11.98 0.24 12.56
N ASN A 137 -12.79 -0.03 11.55
CA ASN A 137 -12.73 -1.32 10.87
C ASN A 137 -11.60 -1.26 9.84
N VAL A 138 -10.75 -2.28 9.83
CA VAL A 138 -9.63 -2.39 8.89
C VAL A 138 -9.59 -3.80 8.32
N GLY A 139 -8.95 -3.99 7.16
CA GLY A 139 -8.68 -5.34 6.64
C GLY A 139 -7.92 -6.18 7.67
N ARG A 140 -8.34 -7.42 7.91
CA ARG A 140 -7.75 -8.28 8.95
C ARG A 140 -6.24 -8.44 8.78
N ILE A 141 -5.78 -8.64 7.54
CA ILE A 141 -4.36 -8.78 7.22
C ILE A 141 -3.50 -7.59 7.66
N VAL A 142 -4.07 -6.39 7.78
CA VAL A 142 -3.37 -5.20 8.27
C VAL A 142 -3.00 -5.33 9.75
N ARG A 143 -3.80 -6.06 10.53
CA ARG A 143 -3.53 -6.39 11.93
C ARG A 143 -2.62 -7.61 12.07
N ASP A 144 -2.78 -8.59 11.19
CA ASP A 144 -2.18 -9.92 11.34
C ASP A 144 -0.79 -10.03 10.69
N ALA A 145 -0.44 -9.14 9.76
CA ALA A 145 0.90 -9.10 9.19
C ALA A 145 1.94 -8.64 10.22
N ASP A 146 3.11 -9.29 10.23
CA ASP A 146 4.25 -8.93 11.08
C ASP A 146 4.86 -7.59 10.64
N VAL A 147 4.87 -7.33 9.32
CA VAL A 147 5.41 -6.12 8.72
C VAL A 147 4.41 -5.54 7.73
N VAL A 148 4.22 -4.21 7.77
CA VAL A 148 3.39 -3.50 6.79
C VAL A 148 4.23 -2.44 6.07
N ILE A 149 4.44 -2.62 4.78
CA ILE A 149 5.16 -1.68 3.91
C ILE A 149 4.14 -0.88 3.09
N GLY A 150 4.00 0.41 3.40
CA GLY A 150 3.14 1.33 2.64
C GLY A 150 3.81 1.78 1.35
N MET A 151 3.13 1.65 0.22
CA MET A 151 3.66 2.00 -1.11
C MET A 151 2.83 3.14 -1.76
N PRO A 152 2.86 4.36 -1.21
CA PRO A 152 2.07 5.48 -1.72
C PRO A 152 2.53 5.91 -3.11
N LYS A 153 1.58 6.31 -3.96
CA LYS A 153 1.85 7.10 -5.17
C LYS A 153 1.66 8.58 -4.82
N LEU A 154 2.67 9.40 -5.04
CA LEU A 154 2.58 10.85 -4.90
C LEU A 154 1.74 11.42 -6.05
N LYS A 155 0.60 12.02 -5.72
CA LYS A 155 -0.33 12.63 -6.68
C LYS A 155 -1.16 13.71 -6.00
N THR A 156 -1.78 14.57 -6.81
CA THR A 156 -2.75 15.55 -6.33
C THR A 156 -4.06 14.86 -5.92
N HIS A 157 -4.72 15.36 -4.87
CA HIS A 157 -5.98 14.82 -4.36
C HIS A 157 -7.00 15.93 -4.06
N GLY A 158 -8.22 15.79 -4.57
CA GLY A 158 -9.26 16.84 -4.48
C GLY A 158 -9.60 17.29 -3.06
N PHE A 159 -9.54 16.39 -2.08
CA PHE A 159 -9.82 16.72 -0.66
C PHE A 159 -8.58 16.97 0.22
N GLN A 160 -7.36 16.76 -0.26
CA GLN A 160 -6.16 16.82 0.62
C GLN A 160 -4.97 17.54 -0.03
N ARG A 161 -5.16 18.09 -1.24
CA ARG A 161 -4.15 18.73 -2.11
C ARG A 161 -3.02 17.79 -2.56
N LEU A 162 -2.45 16.96 -1.67
CA LEU A 162 -1.38 15.99 -1.92
C LEU A 162 -1.68 14.63 -1.25
N THR A 163 -1.20 13.53 -1.84
CA THR A 163 -1.14 12.20 -1.21
C THR A 163 0.25 11.91 -0.63
N GLY A 164 0.33 11.07 0.39
CA GLY A 164 1.61 10.70 1.01
C GLY A 164 1.48 9.48 1.93
N ALA A 165 2.53 9.16 2.68
CA ALA A 165 2.63 7.95 3.49
C ALA A 165 1.44 7.75 4.44
N VAL A 166 1.12 8.71 5.31
CA VAL A 166 -0.04 8.59 6.22
C VAL A 166 -1.35 8.44 5.44
N LYS A 167 -1.47 9.09 4.28
CA LYS A 167 -2.72 9.06 3.49
C LYS A 167 -2.96 7.72 2.81
N VAL A 168 -1.94 6.97 2.38
CA VAL A 168 -2.13 5.65 1.76
C VAL A 168 -2.71 4.63 2.73
N PHE A 169 -2.41 4.79 4.02
CA PHE A 169 -2.97 3.96 5.09
C PHE A 169 -4.44 4.22 5.36
N PHE A 170 -5.02 5.33 4.89
CA PHE A 170 -6.47 5.47 4.93
C PHE A 170 -7.18 4.41 4.07
N GLY A 171 -6.49 3.85 3.07
CA GLY A 171 -6.93 2.71 2.27
C GLY A 171 -6.95 1.37 3.02
N VAL A 172 -6.60 1.32 4.31
CA VAL A 172 -6.80 0.10 5.13
C VAL A 172 -8.25 -0.05 5.62
N ILE A 173 -9.01 1.06 5.61
CA ILE A 173 -10.42 1.09 5.96
C ILE A 173 -11.23 0.60 4.75
N PRO A 174 -12.14 -0.37 4.92
CA PRO A 174 -12.84 -1.02 3.82
C PRO A 174 -13.89 -0.11 3.16
N GLY A 175 -14.10 -0.30 1.86
CA GLY A 175 -15.22 0.22 1.07
C GLY A 175 -15.62 1.68 1.32
N LEU A 176 -16.93 1.89 1.46
CA LEU A 176 -17.57 3.21 1.60
C LEU A 176 -17.37 3.85 2.98
N GLU A 177 -16.87 3.12 3.99
CA GLU A 177 -16.58 3.69 5.31
C GLU A 177 -15.57 4.85 5.20
N LYS A 178 -14.60 4.72 4.29
CA LYS A 178 -13.67 5.80 3.91
C LYS A 178 -14.37 7.08 3.46
N ALA A 179 -15.40 6.96 2.63
CA ALA A 179 -16.16 8.10 2.13
C ALA A 179 -16.96 8.78 3.24
N GLN A 180 -17.53 8.00 4.17
CA GLN A 180 -18.25 8.56 5.32
C GLN A 180 -17.34 9.38 6.23
N PHE A 181 -16.12 8.91 6.49
CA PHE A 181 -15.13 9.66 7.25
C PHE A 181 -14.75 10.98 6.55
N HIS A 182 -14.65 10.99 5.22
CA HIS A 182 -14.40 12.19 4.44
C HIS A 182 -15.53 13.23 4.59
N LEU A 183 -16.79 12.78 4.60
CA LEU A 183 -17.96 13.66 4.69
C LEU A 183 -18.23 14.17 6.12
N LYS A 184 -17.85 13.41 7.15
CA LYS A 184 -18.08 13.76 8.56
C LYS A 184 -17.07 14.77 9.12
N VAL A 185 -16.00 15.11 8.38
CA VAL A 185 -14.98 16.07 8.80
C VAL A 185 -14.69 17.13 7.71
N PRO A 186 -15.70 17.91 7.28
CA PRO A 186 -15.55 18.81 6.12
C PRO A 186 -14.73 20.08 6.40
N GLY A 187 -14.57 20.50 7.67
CA GLY A 187 -14.05 21.82 8.05
C GLY A 187 -12.58 21.90 8.50
N ARG A 188 -11.71 20.95 8.14
CA ARG A 188 -10.29 20.94 8.54
C ARG A 188 -9.30 20.68 7.39
N MET A 189 -9.66 21.05 6.17
CA MET A 189 -8.74 21.05 5.01
C MET A 189 -7.97 22.36 4.88
#